data_AF-A0A951L3C9-F1
#
_entry.id   AF-A0A951L3C9-F1
#
_cell.length_a   1.000
_cell.length_b   1.000
_cell.length_c   1.000
_cell.angle_alpha   90.00
_cell.angle_beta   90.00
_cell.angle_gamma   90.00
#
_symmetry.space_group_name_H-M   'P 1'
#
loop_
_entity.id
_entity.type
_entity.pdbx_description
1 polymer ?
#
loop_
_entity_poly.entity_id
_entity_poly.type
_entity_poly.pdbx_seq_one_letter_code
_entity_poly.pdbx_strand_id
1 'polypeptide(L)'
;MSEDPVPAIDIVKEHGSFLLIRAGSRFAVVERRAGQIYPMVSGGRRGEPLSPEGMASVMAQQGSLPEDEARRLFADLCERGDRLAQRIW
;
A
#
# COMPACT_ATOMS: atom_id res chain seq x y z
N MET A 1 -23.75 20.02 -1.82
CA MET A 1 -22.97 18.87 -1.38
C MET A 1 -21.96 18.63 -2.47
N SER A 2 -20.69 18.94 -2.23
CA SER A 2 -19.64 18.78 -3.24
C SER A 2 -19.27 17.31 -3.31
N GLU A 3 -19.73 16.60 -4.33
CA GLU A 3 -19.12 15.34 -4.74
C GLU A 3 -17.80 15.69 -5.43
N ASP A 4 -16.77 15.96 -4.64
CA ASP A 4 -15.40 15.88 -5.15
C ASP A 4 -15.21 14.43 -5.63
N PRO A 5 -14.91 14.18 -6.91
CA PRO A 5 -14.67 12.83 -7.37
C PRO A 5 -13.52 12.26 -6.56
N VAL A 6 -13.77 11.14 -5.88
CA VAL A 6 -12.72 10.42 -5.14
C VAL A 6 -11.57 10.22 -6.13
N PRO A 7 -10.36 10.76 -5.86
CA PRO A 7 -9.27 10.64 -6.81
C PRO A 7 -9.04 9.17 -7.11
N ALA A 8 -9.04 8.82 -8.40
CA ALA A 8 -8.80 7.45 -8.82
C ALA A 8 -7.51 6.93 -8.17
N ILE A 9 -7.60 5.77 -7.51
CA ILE A 9 -6.47 5.13 -6.85
C ILE A 9 -5.97 4.01 -7.75
N ASP A 10 -4.70 4.13 -8.15
CA ASP A 10 -4.04 3.16 -9.02
C ASP A 10 -3.08 2.29 -8.22
N ILE A 11 -2.95 1.01 -8.60
CA ILE A 11 -1.80 0.19 -8.22
C ILE A 11 -0.69 0.45 -9.25
N VAL A 12 0.39 1.09 -8.80
CA VAL A 12 1.50 1.50 -9.68
C VAL A 12 2.59 0.44 -9.80
N LYS A 13 2.73 -0.41 -8.78
CA LYS A 13 3.69 -1.53 -8.78
C LYS A 13 3.26 -2.62 -7.79
N GLU A 14 3.54 -3.86 -8.14
CA GLU A 14 3.32 -5.03 -7.29
C GLU A 14 4.61 -5.85 -7.15
N HIS A 15 4.84 -6.40 -5.96
CA HIS A 15 5.95 -7.33 -5.72
C HIS A 15 5.69 -8.20 -4.48
N GLY A 16 5.56 -9.51 -4.69
CA GLY A 16 5.18 -10.43 -3.61
C GLY A 16 3.84 -10.04 -2.99
N SER A 17 3.82 -9.80 -1.68
CA SER A 17 2.65 -9.26 -0.98
C SER A 17 2.58 -7.73 -0.99
N PHE A 18 3.61 -6.99 -1.42
CA PHE A 18 3.58 -5.53 -1.34
C PHE A 18 3.00 -4.89 -2.61
N LEU A 19 2.20 -3.85 -2.40
CA LEU A 19 1.66 -2.98 -3.44
C LEU A 19 2.11 -1.55 -3.19
N LEU A 20 2.52 -0.85 -4.25
CA LEU A 20 2.63 0.60 -4.28
C LEU A 20 1.36 1.15 -4.92
N ILE A 21 0.61 1.98 -4.19
CA ILE A 21 -0.63 2.62 -4.65
C ILE A 21 -0.47 4.14 -4.74
N ARG A 22 -1.23 4.77 -5.64
CA ARG A 22 -1.18 6.22 -5.92
C ARG A 22 -2.56 6.82 -6.02
N ALA A 23 -2.76 7.96 -5.36
CA ALA A 23 -3.90 8.84 -5.52
C ALA A 23 -3.41 10.26 -5.91
N GLY A 24 -3.44 10.61 -7.19
CA GLY A 24 -2.83 11.84 -7.68
C GLY A 24 -1.32 11.89 -7.40
N SER A 25 -0.85 12.90 -6.64
CA SER A 25 0.56 13.04 -6.24
C SER A 25 0.92 12.35 -4.92
N ARG A 26 -0.03 11.61 -4.32
CA ARG A 26 0.12 10.95 -3.01
C ARG A 26 0.31 9.46 -3.20
N PHE A 27 1.27 8.87 -2.49
CA PHE A 27 1.61 7.46 -2.60
C PHE A 27 1.52 6.75 -1.26
N ALA A 28 1.34 5.42 -1.31
CA ALA A 28 1.30 4.57 -0.13
C ALA A 28 1.81 3.17 -0.49
N VAL A 29 2.46 2.51 0.48
CA VAL A 29 2.79 1.08 0.39
C VAL A 29 1.84 0.31 1.29
N VAL A 30 1.27 -0.78 0.79
CA VAL A 30 0.37 -1.67 1.54
C VAL A 30 0.77 -3.12 1.34
N GLU A 31 0.44 -3.98 2.30
CA GLU A 31 0.59 -5.42 2.18
C GLU A 31 -0.75 -6.06 1.78
N ARG A 32 -0.75 -6.87 0.71
CA ARG A 32 -1.87 -7.66 0.25
C ARG A 32 -1.78 -9.09 0.79
N ARG A 33 -2.83 -9.53 1.47
CA ARG A 33 -2.96 -10.91 1.97
C ARG A 33 -4.43 -11.32 2.00
N ALA A 34 -4.72 -12.50 1.46
CA ALA A 34 -6.07 -13.11 1.47
C ALA A 34 -7.19 -12.17 0.97
N GLY A 35 -6.93 -11.44 -0.13
CA GLY A 35 -7.90 -10.50 -0.73
C GLY A 35 -8.07 -9.18 0.03
N GLN A 36 -7.31 -8.98 1.11
CA GLN A 36 -7.28 -7.76 1.89
C GLN A 36 -5.95 -7.01 1.68
N ILE A 37 -5.98 -5.70 1.94
CA ILE A 37 -4.83 -4.83 2.00
C ILE A 37 -4.67 -4.26 3.41
N TYR A 38 -3.44 -4.24 3.89
CA TYR A 38 -3.09 -3.82 5.23
C TYR A 38 -2.13 -2.63 5.16
N PRO A 39 -2.34 -1.60 5.99
CA PRO A 39 -1.43 -0.47 6.04
C PRO A 39 -0.10 -0.87 6.70
N MET A 40 0.99 -0.28 6.22
CA MET A 40 2.36 -0.55 6.70
C MET A 40 2.71 0.28 7.95
N VAL A 41 1.75 0.49 8.87
CA VAL A 41 1.96 1.22 10.13
C VAL A 41 2.12 0.28 11.31
N SER A 42 2.93 0.70 12.28
CA SER A 42 3.12 -0.03 13.54
C SER A 42 1.78 -0.12 14.30
N GLY A 43 1.46 -1.32 14.80
CA GLY A 43 0.30 -1.51 15.69
C GLY A 43 -0.86 -2.33 15.12
N GLY A 44 -0.73 -2.93 13.94
CA GLY A 44 -1.68 -3.93 13.42
C GLY A 44 -3.07 -3.35 13.21
N ARG A 45 -3.25 -2.56 12.14
CA ARG A 45 -4.58 -2.07 11.79
C ARG A 45 -5.37 -3.09 10.97
N ARG A 46 -6.68 -2.90 10.98
CA ARG A 46 -7.64 -3.71 10.24
C ARG A 46 -7.31 -3.67 8.74
N GLY A 47 -7.24 -4.85 8.13
CA GLY A 47 -7.16 -4.95 6.68
C GLY A 47 -8.47 -4.51 6.04
N GLU A 48 -8.37 -3.83 4.91
CA GLU A 48 -9.50 -3.44 4.08
C GLU A 48 -9.59 -4.37 2.86
N PRO A 49 -10.77 -4.54 2.24
CA PRO A 49 -10.86 -5.23 0.96
C PRO A 49 -9.95 -4.59 -0.11
N LEU A 50 -9.40 -5.39 -1.02
CA LEU A 50 -8.74 -4.85 -2.22
C LEU A 50 -9.80 -4.29 -3.18
N SER A 51 -10.23 -3.06 -2.92
CA SER A 51 -11.15 -2.28 -3.76
C SER A 51 -10.70 -0.80 -3.76
N PRO A 52 -11.22 0.04 -4.68
CA PRO A 52 -10.96 1.48 -4.66
C PRO A 52 -11.25 2.13 -3.29
N GLU A 53 -12.37 1.78 -2.67
CA GLU A 53 -12.78 2.29 -1.37
C GLU A 53 -11.86 1.80 -0.25
N GLY A 54 -11.47 0.53 -0.29
CA GLY A 54 -10.53 -0.04 0.66
C GLY A 54 -9.16 0.63 0.56
N MET A 55 -8.66 0.87 -0.67
CA MET A 55 -7.40 1.59 -0.90
C MET A 55 -7.46 3.03 -0.38
N ALA A 56 -8.59 3.71 -0.58
CA ALA A 56 -8.80 5.05 -0.04
C ALA A 56 -8.79 5.05 1.50
N SER A 57 -9.45 4.07 2.13
CA SER A 57 -9.47 3.90 3.58
C SER A 57 -8.06 3.70 4.15
N VAL A 58 -7.26 2.77 3.59
CA VAL A 58 -5.90 2.55 4.11
C VAL A 58 -4.99 3.76 3.89
N MET A 59 -5.10 4.48 2.78
CA MET A 59 -4.36 5.74 2.56
C MET A 59 -4.76 6.81 3.58
N ALA A 60 -6.05 6.96 3.89
CA ALA A 60 -6.51 7.88 4.91
C ALA A 60 -6.02 7.49 6.31
N GLN A 61 -5.96 6.19 6.60
CA GLN A 61 -5.48 5.66 7.87
C GLN A 61 -3.96 5.90 8.06
N GLN A 62 -3.13 5.43 7.13
CA GLN A 62 -1.67 5.47 7.30
C GLN A 62 -1.03 6.79 6.88
N GLY A 63 -1.79 7.64 6.20
CA GLY A 63 -1.27 8.82 5.52
C GLY A 63 -0.69 8.47 4.15
N SER A 64 -0.09 9.50 3.54
CA SER A 64 0.54 9.40 2.22
C SER A 64 1.97 9.91 2.26
N LEU A 65 2.80 9.35 1.40
CA LEU A 65 4.19 9.74 1.19
C LEU A 65 4.34 10.45 -0.17
N PRO A 66 5.38 11.29 -0.34
CA PRO A 66 5.91 11.65 -1.63
C PRO A 66 6.35 10.41 -2.43
N GLU A 67 6.38 10.52 -3.76
CA GLU A 67 6.69 9.40 -4.65
C GLU A 67 8.04 8.73 -4.34
N ASP A 68 9.10 9.52 -4.21
CA ASP A 68 10.46 9.00 -3.99
C ASP A 68 10.57 8.24 -2.67
N GLU A 69 9.94 8.76 -1.61
CA GLU A 69 9.90 8.10 -0.30
C GLU A 69 9.11 6.79 -0.36
N ALA A 70 7.95 6.80 -1.03
CA ALA A 70 7.13 5.61 -1.19
C ALA A 70 7.85 4.52 -2.01
N ARG A 71 8.56 4.91 -3.07
CA ARG A 71 9.35 3.99 -3.90
C ARG A 71 10.53 3.39 -3.13
N ARG A 72 11.22 4.18 -2.30
CA ARG A 72 12.30 3.70 -1.43
C ARG A 72 11.76 2.71 -0.40
N LEU A 73 10.69 3.07 0.31
CA LEU A 73 10.04 2.18 1.27
C LEU A 73 9.59 0.86 0.61
N PHE A 74 8.99 0.93 -0.57
CA PHE A 74 8.58 -0.24 -1.33
C PHE A 74 9.77 -1.16 -1.65
N ALA A 75 10.87 -0.61 -2.16
CA ALA A 75 12.08 -1.37 -2.47
C ALA A 75 12.66 -2.06 -1.23
N ASP A 76 12.78 -1.33 -0.11
CA ASP A 76 13.31 -1.87 1.14
C ASP A 76 12.45 -3.01 1.70
N LEU A 77 11.13 -2.94 1.52
CA LEU A 77 10.20 -3.99 1.95
C LEU A 77 10.30 -5.23 1.06
N CYS A 78 10.39 -5.03 -0.26
CA CYS A 78 10.59 -6.12 -1.21
C CYS A 78 11.89 -6.88 -0.92
N GLU A 79 13.00 -6.17 -0.76
CA GLU A 79 14.29 -6.78 -0.49
C GLU A 79 14.29 -7.56 0.82
N ARG A 80 13.67 -7.02 1.88
CA ARG A 80 13.51 -7.72 3.16
C ARG A 80 12.64 -8.97 3.01
N GLY A 81 11.54 -8.88 2.27
CA GLY A 81 10.65 -10.00 1.97
C GLY A 81 11.35 -11.12 1.20
N ASP A 82 12.14 -10.77 0.17
CA ASP A 82 12.88 -11.73 -0.65
C ASP A 82 13.96 -12.45 0.15
N ARG A 83 14.74 -11.70 0.94
CA ARG A 83 15.74 -12.29 1.84
C ARG A 83 15.11 -13.24 2.85
N LEU A 84 13.90 -12.94 3.34
CA LEU A 84 13.19 -13.84 4.24
C LEU A 84 12.73 -15.10 3.52
N ALA A 85 12.14 -14.96 2.33
CA ALA A 85 11.70 -16.11 1.52
C ALA A 85 12.87 -17.06 1.22
N GLN A 86 14.05 -16.52 0.86
CA GLN A 86 15.26 -17.32 0.59
C GLN A 86 15.82 -18.09 1.79
N ARG A 87 15.38 -17.78 3.02
CA ARG A 87 15.86 -18.44 4.25
C ARG A 87 14.89 -19.49 4.81
N ILE A 88 13.66 -19.54 4.30
CA ILE A 88 12.60 -20.43 4.78
C ILE A 88 12.44 -21.67 3.88
N TRP A 89 12.97 -21.61 2.65
CA TRP A 89 13.12 -22.73 1.73
C TRP A 89 14.54 -23.29 1.78
#